data_AF-A0A4D4K705-F1
#
_entry.id   AF-A0A4D4K705-F1
#
_cell.length_a   1.000
_cell.length_b   1.000
_cell.length_c   1.000
_cell.angle_alpha   90.00
_cell.angle_beta   90.00
_cell.angle_gamma   90.00
#
_symmetry.space_group_name_H-M   'P 1'
#
loop_
_entity.id
_entity.type
_entity.pdbx_description
1 polymer ?
#
loop_
_entity_poly.entity_id
_entity_poly.type
_entity_poly.pdbx_seq_one_letter_code
_entity_poly.pdbx_strand_id
1 'polypeptide(L)' 'MTTCPQPSLLPGIELPDPEPLTGPQLQGWDCALCKRRLHADQLLGTVEWTCGGVTKEEVDLYVCRPLCKEAAGAA' A
#
# COMPACT_ATOMS: atom_id res chain seq x y z
N MET A 1 -9.46 10.62 21.08
CA MET A 1 -9.52 10.76 19.61
C MET A 1 -8.86 9.54 19.01
N THR A 2 -9.63 8.47 18.84
CA THR A 2 -9.16 7.21 18.27
C THR A 2 -9.20 7.38 16.76
N THR A 3 -8.04 7.48 16.12
CA THR A 3 -7.99 7.38 14.66
C THR A 3 -8.30 5.91 14.34
N CYS A 4 -9.45 5.65 13.72
CA CYS A 4 -9.69 4.33 13.15
C CYS A 4 -8.69 4.17 11.99
N PRO A 5 -7.92 3.08 11.90
CA PRO A 5 -7.09 2.84 10.73
C PRO A 5 -8.01 2.84 9.51
N GLN A 6 -7.69 3.68 8.51
CA GLN A 6 -8.47 3.74 7.28
C GLN A 6 -8.54 2.33 6.70
N PRO A 7 -9.74 1.74 6.58
CA PRO A 7 -9.88 0.41 6.00
C PRO A 7 -9.46 0.51 4.54
N SER A 8 -8.60 -0.41 4.12
CA SER A 8 -8.25 -0.57 2.72
C SER A 8 -9.49 -0.69 1.86
N LEU A 9 -9.43 -0.12 0.66
CA LEU A 9 -10.50 -0.25 -0.34
C LEU A 9 -10.67 -1.71 -0.79
N LEU A 10 -9.67 -2.57 -0.51
CA LEU A 10 -9.74 -4.01 -0.71
C LEU A 10 -10.14 -4.74 0.58
N PRO A 11 -11.29 -5.42 0.62
CA PRO A 11 -11.73 -6.16 1.80
C PRO A 11 -10.77 -7.32 2.10
N GLY A 12 -10.23 -7.36 3.32
CA GLY A 12 -9.35 -8.42 3.80
C GLY A 12 -7.85 -8.20 3.59
N ILE A 13 -7.42 -7.05 3.07
CA ILE A 13 -6.01 -6.66 3.03
C ILE A 13 -5.82 -5.46 3.94
N GLU A 14 -4.86 -5.51 4.85
CA GLU A 14 -4.49 -4.36 5.68
C GLU A 14 -3.55 -3.42 4.91
N LEU A 15 -3.71 -2.10 5.10
CA LEU A 15 -2.85 -1.10 4.47
C LEU A 15 -1.44 -1.22 5.08
N PRO A 16 -0.38 -1.52 4.29
CA PRO A 16 0.95 -1.60 4.84
C PRO A 16 1.44 -0.21 5.25
N ASP A 17 2.21 -0.15 6.33
CA ASP A 17 2.81 1.09 6.81
C ASP A 17 3.68 1.72 5.72
N PRO A 18 3.57 3.04 5.47
CA PRO A 18 4.33 3.72 4.43
C PRO A 18 5.79 3.99 4.80
N GLU A 19 6.15 3.99 6.08
CA GLU A 19 7.54 4.19 6.52
C GLU A 19 8.55 3.19 5.90
N PRO A 20 8.29 1.86 5.90
CA PRO A 20 9.17 0.89 5.26
C PRO A 20 9.00 0.78 3.73
N LEU A 21 8.04 1.48 3.12
CA LEU A 21 7.80 1.38 1.68
C LEU A 21 8.89 2.12 0.90
N THR A 22 9.28 1.51 -0.20
CA THR A 22 10.26 2.11 -1.11
C THR A 22 9.59 3.10 -2.06
N GLY A 23 10.33 4.10 -2.56
CA GLY A 23 9.82 5.09 -3.52
C GLY A 23 9.01 4.49 -4.69
N PRO A 24 9.43 3.38 -5.32
CA PRO A 24 8.66 2.71 -6.37
C PRO A 24 7.29 2.19 -5.91
N GLN A 25 7.15 1.77 -4.65
CA GLN A 25 5.86 1.31 -4.11
C GLN A 25 4.92 2.49 -3.85
N LEU A 26 5.45 3.58 -3.31
CA LEU A 26 4.70 4.83 -3.08
C LEU A 26 4.29 5.52 -4.38
N GLN A 27 5.06 5.32 -5.45
CA GLN A 27 4.75 5.83 -6.80
C GLN A 27 3.82 4.88 -7.59
N GLY A 28 3.38 3.76 -7.00
CA GLY A 28 2.55 2.79 -7.69
C GLY A 28 3.24 2.08 -8.86
N TRP A 29 4.58 2.00 -8.87
CA TRP A 29 5.35 1.24 -9.85
C TRP A 29 5.50 -0.21 -9.43
N ASP A 30 5.68 -0.44 -8.13
CA ASP A 30 5.80 -1.75 -7.52
C ASP A 30 4.65 -2.00 -6.54
N CYS A 31 4.28 -3.26 -6.40
CA CYS A 31 3.23 -3.69 -5.49
C CYS A 31 3.62 -3.39 -4.04
N ALA A 32 2.73 -2.71 -3.32
CA ALA A 32 2.91 -2.41 -1.90
C ALA A 32 3.13 -3.67 -1.04
N LEU A 33 2.60 -4.83 -1.47
CA LEU A 33 2.71 -6.10 -0.73
C LEU A 33 3.94 -6.93 -1.14
N CYS A 34 4.04 -7.30 -2.43
CA CYS A 34 5.06 -8.23 -2.89
C CYS A 34 6.29 -7.58 -3.55
N LYS A 35 6.39 -6.24 -3.57
CA LYS A 35 7.54 -5.47 -4.10
C LYS A 35 7.89 -5.75 -5.56
N ARG A 36 6.98 -6.39 -6.30
CA ARG A 36 7.16 -6.67 -7.73
C ARG A 36 6.55 -5.57 -8.56
N ARG A 37 7.10 -5.38 -9.75
CA ARG A 37 6.56 -4.46 -10.75
C ARG A 37 5.09 -4.73 -11.03
N LEU A 38 4.29 -3.67 -10.93
CA LEU A 38 2.87 -3.69 -11.26
C LEU A 38 2.73 -3.74 -12.79
N HIS A 39 2.05 -4.78 -13.27
CA HIS A 39 1.60 -4.87 -14.66
C HIS A 39 0.10 -4.60 -14.80
N ALA A 40 -0.64 -4.88 -13.72
CA ALA A 40 -2.03 -4.50 -13.53
C ALA A 40 -2.14 -3.99 -12.09
N ASP A 41 -2.25 -2.68 -11.96
CA ASP A 41 -2.38 -1.98 -10.69
C ASP A 41 -3.84 -2.02 -10.19
N GLN A 42 -4.00 -2.25 -8.90
CA GLN A 42 -5.27 -2.12 -8.19
C GLN A 42 -5.03 -1.23 -6.98
N LEU A 43 -5.84 -0.18 -6.84
CA LEU A 43 -5.76 0.71 -5.70
C LEU A 43 -6.11 -0.05 -4.41
N LEU A 44 -5.17 -0.09 -3.48
CA LEU A 44 -5.32 -0.66 -2.15
C LEU A 44 -5.92 0.38 -1.19
N GLY A 45 -5.42 1.61 -1.26
CA GLY A 45 -5.87 2.76 -0.49
C GLY A 45 -4.78 3.81 -0.37
N THR A 46 -5.10 4.90 0.32
CA THR A 46 -4.21 6.06 0.47
C THR A 46 -3.61 6.07 1.87
N VAL A 47 -2.30 6.26 1.96
CA VAL A 47 -1.56 6.35 3.22
C VAL A 47 -0.91 7.73 3.34
N GLU A 48 -0.81 8.25 4.56
CA GLU A 48 -0.01 9.44 4.84
C GLU A 48 1.46 9.02 4.99
N TRP A 49 2.31 9.40 4.05
CA TRP A 49 3.75 9.20 4.14
C TRP A 49 4.47 10.51 4.48
N THR A 50 5.48 10.45 5.33
CA THR A 50 6.26 11.64 5.68
C THR A 50 7.62 11.62 5.01
N CYS A 51 7.83 12.44 3.98
CA CYS A 51 9.13 12.57 3.33
C CYS A 51 10.07 13.44 4.20
N GLY A 52 11.06 12.82 4.84
CA GLY A 52 12.07 13.54 5.64
C GLY A 52 11.57 14.14 6.95
N GLY A 53 10.45 13.65 7.50
CA GLY A 53 9.96 14.03 8.83
C GLY A 53 9.24 15.38 8.95
N VAL A 54 9.10 16.13 7.85
CA VAL A 54 8.52 17.50 7.89
C VAL A 54 7.22 17.61 7.09
N THR A 55 7.08 16.86 6.00
CA THR A 55 5.91 16.98 5.10
C THR A 55 5.16 15.66 5.05
N LYS A 56 3.91 15.65 5.54
CA LYS A 56 2.98 14.55 5.33
C LYS A 56 2.36 14.68 3.95
N GLU A 57 2.58 13.69 3.11
CA GLU A 57 2.03 13.58 1.76
C GLU A 57 1.12 12.35 1.71
N GLU A 58 -0.09 12.53 1.20
CA GLU A 58 -1.01 11.43 0.92
C GLU A 58 -0.57 10.73 -0.36
N VAL A 59 -0.28 9.44 -0.26
CA VAL A 59 0.20 8.62 -1.39
C VAL A 59 -0.67 7.38 -1.56
N ASP A 60 -1.06 7.14 -2.81
CA ASP A 60 -1.91 6.02 -3.18
C ASP A 60 -1.08 4.75 -3.33
N LEU A 61 -1.44 3.72 -2.57
CA LEU A 61 -0.81 2.41 -2.65
C LEU A 61 -1.52 1.51 -3.65
N TYR A 62 -0.73 0.87 -4.50
CA TYR A 62 -1.22 -0.05 -5.51
C TYR A 62 -0.71 -1.47 -5.28
N VAL A 63 -1.53 -2.45 -5.62
CA VAL A 63 -1.23 -3.88 -5.52
C VAL A 63 -1.47 -4.61 -6.82
N CYS A 64 -0.85 -5.78 -6.96
CA CYS A 64 -0.99 -6.61 -8.16
C CYS A 64 -2.42 -7.12 -8.33
N ARG A 65 -2.86 -7.21 -9.59
CA ARG A 65 -3.99 -8.05 -10.01
C ARG A 65 -3.52 -9.24 -10.88
N PRO A 66 -3.88 -10.50 -10.54
CA PRO A 66 -4.50 -10.94 -9.29
C PRO A 66 -3.60 -10.68 -8.08
N LEU A 67 -4.20 -10.59 -6.89
CA LEU A 67 -3.49 -10.33 -5.64
C LEU A 67 -2.31 -11.29 -5.46
N CYS A 68 -1.18 -10.78 -4.94
CA CYS A 68 0.00 -11.61 -4.73
C CYS A 68 -0.38 -12.80 -3.82
N LYS A 69 0.07 -14.02 -4.14
CA LYS A 69 -0.18 -15.21 -3.30
C LYS A 69 0.26 -15.02 -1.84
N GLU A 70 1.28 -14.18 -1.61
CA GLU A 70 1.76 -13.81 -0.27
C GLU A 70 0.71 -13.02 0.54
N ALA A 71 -0.21 -12.29 -0.12
CA ALA A 71 -1.35 -11.63 0.52
C ALA A 71 -2.53 -12.60 0.78
N ALA A 72 -2.59 -13.70 0.02
CA ALA A 72 -3.61 -14.75 0.16
C ALA A 72 -3.19 -15.85 1.16
N GLY A 73 -2.09 -15.65 1.89
CA GLY A 73 -1.53 -16.57 2.89
C GLY A 73 -2.27 -16.55 4.23
N ALA A 74 -3.59 -16.72 4.20
CA ALA A 74 -4.36 -17.25 5.31
C ALA A 74 -5.22 -18.39 4.73
N ALA A 75 -4.59 -19.56 4.54
CA ALA A 75 -5.25 -20.81 4.23
C ALA A 75 -4.85 -21.84 5.29
#